data_AF-A0A5E8H8C7-F1
#
_entry.id   AF-A0A5E8H8C7-F1
#
_cell.length_a   1.000
_cell.length_b   1.000
_cell.length_c   1.000
_cell.angle_alpha   90.00
_cell.angle_beta   90.00
_cell.angle_gamma   90.00
#
_symmetry.space_group_name_H-M   'P 1'
#
loop_
_entity.id
_entity.type
_entity.pdbx_description
1 polymer ?
#
loop_
_entity_poly.entity_id
_entity_poly.type
_entity_poly.pdbx_seq_one_letter_code
_entity_poly.pdbx_strand_id
1 'polypeptide(L)'
;MKSSLKLKTIDDIEKELTIILACEKKQKSDITLSQVFDFLAESIELSIQGISYNKKRTTINKLLGKYKFAKLISTGNYTKANQIPGFPPKDLGDAEAAELRLKTSLTAFKLHSGPFADHQVFGELDKKQWERVHSILATYLFGYIQLFGDEKLRFLKDRENKKDKNFAEKKHHHQQGQKKKEDRGDSKPSGHNSRKWKNKKKSHYRGNKNQGGGPK
;
A
#
# COMPACT_ATOMS: atom_id res chain seq x y z
N MET A 1 -9.63 17.34 10.70
CA MET A 1 -9.05 16.73 11.92
C MET A 1 -7.72 16.08 11.58
N LYS A 2 -6.64 16.35 12.33
CA LYS A 2 -5.40 15.57 12.19
C LYS A 2 -5.54 14.29 13.01
N SER A 3 -5.83 13.18 12.34
CA SER A 3 -5.78 11.85 12.96
C SER A 3 -4.32 11.45 13.18
N SER A 4 -3.94 10.98 14.36
CA SER A 4 -2.59 10.45 14.64
C SER A 4 -2.38 9.04 14.07
N LEU A 5 -3.44 8.46 13.50
CA LEU A 5 -3.41 7.14 12.87
C LEU A 5 -2.51 7.16 11.62
N LYS A 6 -1.62 6.19 11.54
CA LYS A 6 -0.70 6.00 10.41
C LYS A 6 -0.94 4.61 9.83
N LEU A 7 -2.01 4.47 9.07
CA LEU A 7 -2.33 3.23 8.35
C LEU A 7 -1.65 3.26 6.98
N LYS A 8 -0.93 2.19 6.63
CA LYS A 8 -0.21 2.08 5.36
C LYS A 8 -0.63 0.87 4.53
N THR A 9 -1.17 -0.15 5.18
CA THR A 9 -1.53 -1.45 4.61
C THR A 9 -2.91 -1.88 5.07
N ILE A 10 -3.51 -2.87 4.40
CA ILE A 10 -4.75 -3.51 4.86
C ILE A 10 -4.58 -4.12 6.26
N ASP A 11 -3.41 -4.70 6.55
CA ASP A 11 -3.11 -5.24 7.88
C ASP A 11 -3.09 -4.16 8.97
N ASP A 12 -2.70 -2.92 8.63
CA ASP A 12 -2.79 -1.81 9.59
C ASP A 12 -4.25 -1.44 9.87
N ILE A 13 -5.10 -1.45 8.85
CA ILE A 13 -6.55 -1.20 8.99
C ILE A 13 -7.17 -2.27 9.87
N GLU A 14 -6.88 -3.55 9.64
CA GLU A 14 -7.38 -4.69 10.42
C GLU A 14 -6.96 -4.61 11.90
N LYS A 15 -5.70 -4.26 12.16
CA LYS A 15 -5.19 -4.04 13.52
C LYS A 15 -5.88 -2.87 14.21
N GLU A 16 -6.06 -1.76 13.50
CA GLU A 16 -6.73 -0.59 14.06
C GLU A 16 -8.22 -0.86 14.32
N LEU A 17 -8.90 -1.57 13.42
CA LEU A 17 -10.26 -2.04 13.64
C LEU A 17 -10.35 -2.89 14.90
N THR A 18 -9.43 -3.84 15.11
CA THR A 18 -9.38 -4.65 16.35
C THR A 18 -9.28 -3.78 17.60
N ILE A 19 -8.46 -2.73 17.58
CA ILE A 19 -8.33 -1.78 18.70
C ILE A 19 -9.63 -1.00 18.91
N ILE A 20 -10.26 -0.51 17.83
CA ILE A 20 -11.53 0.22 17.88
C ILE A 20 -12.64 -0.64 18.50
N LEU A 21 -12.67 -1.93 18.18
CA LEU A 21 -13.69 -2.84 18.68
C LEU A 21 -13.49 -3.17 20.16
N ALA A 22 -12.24 -3.37 20.59
CA ALA A 22 -11.91 -3.67 21.98
C ALA A 22 -12.11 -2.47 22.92
N CYS A 23 -11.81 -1.25 22.46
CA CYS A 23 -11.86 -0.07 23.32
C CYS A 23 -13.28 0.49 23.49
N GLU A 24 -13.49 1.15 24.62
CA GLU A 24 -14.59 2.09 24.79
C GLU A 24 -14.47 3.22 23.76
N LYS A 25 -15.58 3.58 23.13
CA LYS A 25 -15.60 4.49 21.97
C LYS A 25 -16.79 5.42 21.97
N LYS A 26 -16.56 6.65 21.51
CA LYS A 26 -17.60 7.66 21.23
C LYS A 26 -17.39 8.23 19.83
N GLN A 27 -18.49 8.53 19.14
CA GLN A 27 -18.44 9.22 17.85
C GLN A 27 -18.21 10.72 18.09
N LYS A 28 -17.37 11.35 17.27
CA LYS A 28 -17.03 12.79 17.39
C LYS A 28 -18.00 13.73 16.65
N SER A 29 -18.93 13.17 15.89
CA SER A 29 -19.90 13.88 15.05
C SER A 29 -21.14 13.01 14.85
N ASP A 30 -22.11 13.48 14.07
CA ASP A 30 -23.32 12.74 13.68
C ASP A 30 -23.04 11.60 12.68
N ILE A 31 -21.82 11.06 12.68
CA ILE A 31 -21.42 9.93 11.86
C ILE A 31 -21.38 8.68 12.74
N THR A 32 -22.23 7.71 12.42
CA THR A 32 -22.36 6.48 13.17
C THR A 32 -21.30 5.44 12.79
N LEU A 33 -21.14 4.42 13.63
CA LEU A 33 -20.16 3.34 13.38
C LEU A 33 -20.53 2.52 12.14
N SER A 34 -21.82 2.22 11.96
CA SER A 34 -22.36 1.59 10.75
C SER A 34 -21.96 2.37 9.51
N GLN A 35 -22.18 3.70 9.48
CA GLN A 35 -21.78 4.54 8.34
C GLN A 35 -20.27 4.49 8.05
N VAL A 36 -19.43 4.46 9.09
CA VAL A 36 -17.96 4.35 8.92
C VAL A 36 -17.57 2.99 8.34
N PHE A 37 -18.11 1.91 8.91
CA PHE A 37 -17.74 0.55 8.53
C PHE A 37 -18.29 0.17 7.16
N ASP A 38 -19.56 0.47 6.88
CA ASP A 38 -20.18 0.20 5.59
C ASP A 38 -19.50 0.96 4.46
N PHE A 39 -19.20 2.25 4.64
CA PHE A 39 -18.57 3.04 3.59
C PHE A 39 -17.18 2.49 3.25
N LEU A 40 -16.41 2.10 4.25
CA LEU A 40 -15.09 1.50 4.03
C LEU A 40 -15.21 0.11 3.39
N ALA A 41 -16.16 -0.72 3.84
CA ALA A 41 -16.41 -2.04 3.29
C ALA A 41 -16.82 -1.96 1.81
N GLU A 42 -17.79 -1.11 1.48
CA GLU A 42 -18.24 -0.86 0.11
C GLU A 42 -17.10 -0.37 -0.78
N SER A 43 -16.27 0.56 -0.30
CA SER A 43 -15.11 1.04 -1.06
C SER A 43 -14.14 -0.10 -1.40
N ILE A 44 -13.90 -1.02 -0.46
CA ILE A 44 -13.04 -2.19 -0.66
C ILE A 44 -13.69 -3.18 -1.63
N GLU A 45 -14.97 -3.48 -1.46
CA GLU A 45 -15.74 -4.38 -2.33
C GLU A 45 -15.72 -3.90 -3.78
N LEU A 46 -16.01 -2.62 -4.01
CA LEU A 46 -16.00 -2.02 -5.34
C LEU A 46 -14.61 -2.11 -5.98
N SER A 47 -13.53 -2.07 -5.20
CA SER A 47 -12.17 -2.20 -5.74
C SER A 47 -11.86 -3.61 -6.28
N ILE A 48 -12.52 -4.65 -5.77
CA ILE A 48 -12.26 -6.05 -6.16
C ILE A 48 -13.32 -6.64 -7.09
N GLN A 49 -14.51 -6.04 -7.19
CA GLN A 49 -15.62 -6.56 -7.99
C GLN A 49 -15.37 -6.55 -9.51
N GLY A 50 -14.27 -5.99 -10.02
CA GLY A 50 -13.89 -6.05 -11.44
C GLY A 50 -14.86 -5.35 -12.41
N ILE A 51 -15.95 -4.77 -11.90
CA ILE A 51 -16.90 -3.98 -12.68
C ILE A 51 -16.22 -2.66 -13.01
N SER A 52 -15.49 -2.62 -14.12
CA SER A 52 -14.98 -1.38 -14.66
C SER A 52 -16.18 -0.52 -15.07
N TYR A 53 -16.37 0.61 -14.37
CA TYR A 53 -17.22 1.68 -14.86
C TYR A 53 -16.57 2.28 -16.10
N ASN A 54 -16.68 1.57 -17.23
CA ASN A 54 -16.29 1.97 -18.57
C ASN A 54 -17.21 3.11 -19.06
N LYS A 55 -17.32 4.19 -18.28
CA LYS A 55 -17.71 5.49 -18.82
C LYS A 55 -16.53 5.94 -19.67
N LYS A 56 -16.78 6.20 -20.97
CA LYS A 56 -15.79 6.74 -21.92
C LYS A 56 -15.12 7.98 -21.31
N ARG A 57 -13.99 7.82 -20.63
CA ARG A 57 -13.23 8.94 -20.06
C ARG A 57 -12.43 9.59 -21.18
N THR A 58 -12.62 10.89 -21.36
CA THR A 58 -11.77 11.71 -22.23
C THR A 58 -10.33 11.67 -21.73
N THR A 59 -9.37 11.92 -22.61
CA THR A 59 -7.93 11.97 -22.26
C THR A 59 -7.65 13.00 -21.15
N ILE A 60 -8.39 14.12 -21.16
CA ILE A 60 -8.33 15.16 -20.12
C ILE A 60 -8.75 14.59 -18.76
N ASN A 61 -9.87 13.84 -18.70
CA ASN A 61 -10.35 13.23 -17.46
C ASN A 61 -9.37 12.19 -16.90
N LYS A 62 -8.70 11.43 -17.78
CA LYS A 62 -7.65 10.48 -17.38
C LYS A 62 -6.45 11.19 -16.75
N LEU A 63 -5.98 12.29 -17.35
CA LEU A 63 -4.85 13.07 -16.82
C LEU A 63 -5.19 13.71 -15.48
N LEU A 64 -6.40 14.28 -15.36
CA LEU A 64 -6.89 14.87 -14.12
C LEU A 64 -7.02 13.84 -13.00
N GLY A 65 -7.48 12.61 -13.32
CA GLY A 65 -7.54 11.50 -12.37
C GLY A 65 -6.17 11.13 -11.80
N LYS A 66 -5.17 10.98 -12.67
CA LYS A 66 -3.78 10.72 -12.26
C LYS A 66 -3.19 11.82 -11.39
N TYR A 67 -3.47 13.09 -11.72
CA TYR A 67 -3.04 14.23 -10.88
C TYR A 67 -3.70 14.21 -9.50
N LYS A 68 -5.02 13.97 -9.43
CA LYS A 68 -5.74 13.86 -8.17
C LYS A 68 -5.23 12.70 -7.32
N PHE A 69 -4.91 11.57 -7.94
CA PHE A 69 -4.28 10.43 -7.27
C PHE A 69 -2.92 10.81 -6.70
N ALA A 70 -2.01 11.35 -7.53
CA ALA A 70 -0.68 11.77 -7.08
C ALA A 70 -0.76 12.77 -5.92
N LYS A 71 -1.69 13.73 -5.98
CA LYS A 71 -1.96 14.68 -4.90
C LYS A 71 -2.40 13.97 -3.62
N LEU A 72 -3.35 13.04 -3.70
CA LEU A 72 -3.82 12.27 -2.54
C LEU A 72 -2.69 11.44 -1.91
N ILE A 73 -1.88 10.76 -2.73
CA ILE A 73 -0.76 9.97 -2.23
C ILE A 73 0.30 10.86 -1.56
N SER A 74 0.57 12.04 -2.12
CA SER A 74 1.50 13.01 -1.56
C SER A 74 1.01 13.62 -0.26
N THR A 75 -0.28 13.96 -0.14
CA THR A 75 -0.84 14.51 1.11
C THR A 75 -1.02 13.41 2.16
N GLY A 76 -1.33 12.19 1.72
CA GLY A 76 -1.55 11.03 2.57
C GLY A 76 -2.76 11.15 3.49
N ASN A 77 -3.67 12.10 3.24
CA ASN A 77 -4.87 12.33 4.04
C ASN A 77 -5.99 13.00 3.22
N TYR A 78 -7.23 12.73 3.65
CA TYR A 78 -8.37 13.59 3.42
C TYR A 78 -8.50 14.56 4.60
N THR A 79 -9.01 15.77 4.35
CA THR A 79 -9.24 16.80 5.36
C THR A 79 -10.71 17.19 5.50
N LYS A 80 -11.52 16.92 4.48
CA LYS A 80 -12.95 17.25 4.42
C LYS A 80 -13.75 16.12 3.78
N ALA A 81 -14.97 15.91 4.25
CA ALA A 81 -15.87 14.86 3.77
C ALA A 81 -16.20 15.01 2.28
N ASN A 82 -16.35 16.25 1.81
CA ASN A 82 -16.65 16.55 0.41
C ASN A 82 -15.55 16.14 -0.60
N GLN A 83 -14.38 15.70 -0.12
CA GLN A 83 -13.33 15.13 -0.96
C GLN A 83 -13.58 13.65 -1.29
N ILE A 84 -14.51 13.01 -0.58
CA ILE A 84 -14.83 11.59 -0.63
C ILE A 84 -16.25 11.47 -1.20
N PRO A 85 -16.39 11.14 -2.50
CA PRO A 85 -17.71 11.01 -3.12
C PRO A 85 -18.58 9.99 -2.38
N GLY A 86 -19.82 10.34 -2.08
CA GLY A 86 -20.78 9.46 -1.41
C GLY A 86 -20.68 9.41 0.13
N PHE A 87 -19.74 10.14 0.74
CA PHE A 87 -19.61 10.19 2.20
C PHE A 87 -20.23 11.47 2.80
N PRO A 88 -21.00 11.38 3.91
CA PRO A 88 -21.41 10.16 4.60
C PRO A 88 -22.58 9.44 3.89
N PRO A 89 -22.63 8.09 3.94
CA PRO A 89 -23.74 7.33 3.38
C PRO A 89 -25.00 7.44 4.26
N LYS A 90 -26.12 6.92 3.78
CA LYS A 90 -27.31 6.68 4.61
C LYS A 90 -26.95 5.71 5.74
N ASP A 91 -27.38 6.00 6.96
CA ASP A 91 -27.23 5.07 8.08
C ASP A 91 -28.23 3.92 7.98
N LEU A 92 -27.73 2.69 8.05
CA LEU A 92 -28.52 1.46 8.07
C LEU A 92 -28.77 0.96 9.51
N GLY A 93 -28.12 1.54 10.51
CA GLY A 93 -28.38 1.32 11.94
C GLY A 93 -27.73 0.07 12.56
N ASP A 94 -27.23 -0.87 11.76
CA ASP A 94 -26.64 -2.12 12.26
C ASP A 94 -25.10 -2.07 12.23
N ALA A 95 -24.50 -1.66 13.34
CA ALA A 95 -23.05 -1.55 13.45
C ALA A 95 -22.34 -2.91 13.47
N GLU A 96 -22.98 -3.97 13.98
CA GLU A 96 -22.40 -5.32 14.05
C GLU A 96 -22.36 -5.97 12.66
N ALA A 97 -23.44 -5.84 11.89
CA ALA A 97 -23.46 -6.28 10.50
C ALA A 97 -22.44 -5.51 9.65
N ALA A 98 -22.34 -4.18 9.83
CA ALA A 98 -21.37 -3.36 9.12
C ALA A 98 -19.92 -3.73 9.49
N GLU A 99 -19.64 -4.05 10.75
CA GLU A 99 -18.35 -4.56 11.21
C GLU A 99 -18.00 -5.89 10.53
N LEU A 100 -18.93 -6.85 10.54
CA LEU A 100 -18.74 -8.15 9.91
C LEU A 100 -18.47 -8.01 8.41
N ARG A 101 -19.21 -7.12 7.74
CA ARG A 101 -19.01 -6.78 6.34
C ARG A 101 -17.60 -6.22 6.11
N LEU A 102 -17.16 -5.25 6.92
CA LEU A 102 -15.81 -4.70 6.81
C LEU A 102 -14.72 -5.76 6.99
N LYS A 103 -14.82 -6.63 7.99
CA LYS A 103 -13.89 -7.75 8.20
C LYS A 103 -13.83 -8.68 6.99
N THR A 104 -14.99 -8.99 6.42
CA THR A 104 -15.12 -9.83 5.22
C THR A 104 -14.44 -9.17 4.03
N SER A 105 -14.68 -7.88 3.80
CA SER A 105 -14.14 -7.13 2.67
C SER A 105 -12.61 -6.95 2.77
N LEU A 106 -12.07 -6.72 3.98
CA LEU A 106 -10.61 -6.71 4.22
C LEU A 106 -9.98 -8.06 3.86
N THR A 107 -10.61 -9.16 4.27
CA THR A 107 -10.15 -10.52 3.95
C THR A 107 -10.21 -10.79 2.45
N ALA A 108 -11.33 -10.43 1.81
CA ALA A 108 -11.51 -10.58 0.37
C ALA A 108 -10.44 -9.82 -0.42
N PHE A 109 -10.12 -8.58 -0.04
CA PHE A 109 -9.05 -7.80 -0.66
C PHE A 109 -7.67 -8.46 -0.55
N LYS A 110 -7.35 -9.01 0.63
CA LYS A 110 -6.07 -9.72 0.85
C LYS A 110 -5.94 -10.91 -0.09
N LEU A 111 -7.00 -11.71 -0.17
CA LEU A 111 -7.06 -12.92 -0.99
C LEU A 111 -7.26 -12.65 -2.49
N HIS A 112 -7.72 -11.46 -2.88
CA HIS A 112 -7.97 -11.13 -4.28
C HIS A 112 -6.67 -11.15 -5.10
N SER A 113 -6.66 -12.00 -6.12
CA SER A 113 -5.59 -12.12 -7.12
C SER A 113 -6.05 -11.75 -8.53
N GLY A 114 -7.34 -11.43 -8.70
CA GLY A 114 -7.91 -11.03 -9.98
C GLY A 114 -7.61 -9.56 -10.34
N PRO A 115 -8.11 -9.09 -11.50
CA PRO A 115 -8.02 -7.68 -11.85
C PRO A 115 -8.78 -6.81 -10.85
N PHE A 116 -8.26 -5.63 -10.58
CA PHE A 116 -8.92 -4.62 -9.75
C PHE A 116 -9.80 -3.73 -10.62
N ALA A 117 -10.87 -3.21 -10.04
CA ALA A 117 -11.74 -2.27 -10.74
C ALA A 117 -11.06 -0.90 -10.92
N ASP A 118 -11.50 -0.16 -11.94
CA ASP A 118 -11.11 1.23 -12.13
C ASP A 118 -11.69 2.11 -11.02
N HIS A 119 -10.85 2.91 -10.38
CA HIS A 119 -11.30 3.90 -9.43
C HIS A 119 -12.06 5.01 -10.16
N GLN A 120 -13.28 5.34 -9.72
CA GLN A 120 -14.18 6.33 -10.37
C GLN A 120 -13.51 7.67 -10.71
N VAL A 121 -12.67 8.18 -9.78
CA VAL A 121 -11.87 9.40 -9.99
C VAL A 121 -10.48 9.12 -10.57
N PHE A 122 -9.69 8.21 -9.96
CA PHE A 122 -8.27 8.05 -10.27
C PHE A 122 -7.98 7.23 -11.54
N GLY A 123 -8.93 6.40 -11.96
CA GLY A 123 -8.78 5.50 -13.10
C GLY A 123 -8.20 4.16 -12.66
N GLU A 124 -7.51 3.50 -13.56
CA GLU A 124 -6.82 2.23 -13.31
C GLU A 124 -5.82 2.35 -12.16
N LEU A 125 -5.93 1.45 -11.19
CA LEU A 125 -5.04 1.35 -10.05
C LEU A 125 -4.62 -0.11 -9.84
N ASP A 126 -3.36 -0.35 -9.50
CA ASP A 126 -2.90 -1.66 -9.07
C ASP A 126 -3.29 -1.97 -7.61
N LYS A 127 -3.05 -3.20 -7.15
CA LYS A 127 -3.35 -3.65 -5.78
C LYS A 127 -2.71 -2.76 -4.70
N LYS A 128 -1.46 -2.34 -4.88
CA LYS A 128 -0.73 -1.52 -3.90
C LYS A 128 -1.27 -0.09 -3.86
N GLN A 129 -1.66 0.44 -5.02
CA GLN A 129 -2.29 1.75 -5.13
C GLN A 129 -3.68 1.74 -4.48
N TRP A 130 -4.49 0.71 -4.72
CA TRP A 130 -5.77 0.51 -4.04
C TRP A 130 -5.60 0.36 -2.54
N GLU A 131 -4.66 -0.45 -2.07
CA GLU A 131 -4.34 -0.59 -0.65
C GLU A 131 -3.99 0.76 -0.02
N ARG A 132 -3.23 1.60 -0.74
CA ARG A 132 -2.87 2.93 -0.26
C ARG A 132 -4.08 3.85 -0.19
N VAL A 133 -4.98 3.82 -1.17
CA VAL A 133 -6.25 4.58 -1.15
C VAL A 133 -7.10 4.15 0.06
N HIS A 134 -7.29 2.85 0.26
CA HIS A 134 -8.05 2.31 1.39
C HIS A 134 -7.43 2.69 2.74
N SER A 135 -6.11 2.67 2.84
CA SER A 135 -5.41 3.09 4.06
C SER A 135 -5.62 4.58 4.39
N ILE A 136 -5.60 5.45 3.38
CA ILE A 136 -5.86 6.88 3.55
C ILE A 136 -7.32 7.12 3.91
N LEU A 137 -8.24 6.42 3.24
CA LEU A 137 -9.67 6.48 3.53
C LEU A 137 -9.96 6.02 4.96
N ALA A 138 -9.48 4.84 5.37
CA ALA A 138 -9.63 4.32 6.72
C ALA A 138 -9.06 5.27 7.77
N THR A 139 -7.90 5.88 7.52
CA THR A 139 -7.30 6.88 8.43
C THR A 139 -8.23 8.07 8.66
N TYR A 140 -8.92 8.53 7.61
CA TYR A 140 -9.90 9.61 7.69
C TYR A 140 -11.16 9.17 8.44
N LEU A 141 -11.74 8.03 8.06
CA LEU A 141 -12.99 7.52 8.62
C LEU A 141 -12.87 7.13 10.10
N PHE A 142 -11.82 6.40 10.47
CA PHE A 142 -11.55 6.07 11.87
C PHE A 142 -11.24 7.31 12.70
N GLY A 143 -10.88 8.43 12.08
CA GLY A 143 -10.75 9.72 12.75
C GLY A 143 -12.05 10.21 13.42
N TYR A 144 -13.22 9.79 12.93
CA TYR A 144 -14.53 10.08 13.53
C TYR A 144 -14.79 9.31 14.83
N ILE A 145 -13.98 8.28 15.11
CA ILE A 145 -14.12 7.43 16.28
C ILE A 145 -13.12 7.89 17.35
N GLN A 146 -13.63 8.37 18.48
CA GLN A 146 -12.83 8.67 19.66
C GLN A 146 -12.77 7.45 20.56
N LEU A 147 -11.59 6.87 20.70
CA LEU A 147 -11.34 5.81 21.68
C LEU A 147 -10.96 6.40 23.05
N PHE A 148 -11.48 5.81 24.12
CA PHE A 148 -11.24 6.12 25.53
C PHE A 148 -10.62 4.92 26.26
N GLY A 149 -10.16 5.16 27.50
CA GLY A 149 -9.64 4.11 28.39
C GLY A 149 -8.14 3.82 28.27
N ASP A 150 -7.62 3.11 29.28
CA ASP A 150 -6.22 2.68 29.38
C ASP A 150 -5.84 1.65 28.31
N GLU A 151 -6.80 0.90 27.80
CA GLU A 151 -6.57 -0.11 26.76
C GLU A 151 -6.03 0.50 25.48
N LYS A 152 -6.56 1.66 25.07
CA LYS A 152 -6.03 2.41 23.92
C LYS A 152 -4.56 2.77 24.12
N LEU A 153 -4.20 3.27 25.31
CA LEU A 153 -2.82 3.60 25.67
C LEU A 153 -1.93 2.36 25.65
N ARG A 154 -2.41 1.24 26.18
CA ARG A 154 -1.71 -0.05 26.17
C ARG A 154 -1.44 -0.54 24.74
N PHE A 155 -2.46 -0.58 23.88
CA PHE A 155 -2.29 -1.01 22.49
C PHE A 155 -1.41 -0.07 21.67
N LEU A 156 -1.49 1.25 21.90
CA LEU A 156 -0.60 2.22 21.26
C LEU A 156 0.86 2.02 21.69
N LYS A 157 1.11 1.84 22.99
CA LYS A 157 2.45 1.59 23.55
C LYS A 157 3.02 0.26 23.04
N ASP A 158 2.22 -0.79 23.01
CA ASP A 158 2.64 -2.10 22.46
C ASP A 158 2.97 -2.02 20.97
N ARG A 159 2.22 -1.22 20.21
CA ARG A 159 2.49 -0.99 18.78
C ARG A 159 3.77 -0.19 18.56
N GLU A 160 4.06 0.79 19.40
CA GLU A 160 5.30 1.57 19.36
C GLU A 160 6.51 0.70 19.72
N ASN A 161 6.42 -0.04 20.83
CA ASN A 161 7.46 -0.99 21.25
C ASN A 161 7.77 -2.05 20.18
N LYS A 162 6.77 -2.57 19.46
CA LYS A 162 6.99 -3.49 18.33
C LYS A 162 7.72 -2.84 17.16
N LYS A 163 7.46 -1.56 16.86
CA LYS A 163 8.17 -0.83 15.80
C LYS A 163 9.63 -0.62 16.18
N ASP A 164 9.92 -0.29 17.43
CA ASP A 164 11.28 -0.06 17.91
C ASP A 164 12.10 -1.35 17.88
N LYS A 165 11.51 -2.48 18.30
CA LYS A 165 12.14 -3.81 18.19
C LYS A 165 12.46 -4.18 16.74
N ASN A 166 11.49 -4.05 15.84
CA ASN A 166 11.70 -4.35 14.42
C ASN A 166 12.75 -3.43 13.77
N PHE A 167 12.89 -2.19 14.24
CA PHE A 167 13.90 -1.26 13.75
C PHE A 167 15.30 -1.59 14.29
N ALA A 168 15.41 -1.98 15.56
CA ALA A 168 16.64 -2.44 16.18
C ALA A 168 17.17 -3.73 15.52
N GLU A 169 16.29 -4.71 15.24
CA GLU A 169 16.66 -5.95 14.55
C GLU A 169 17.14 -5.71 13.11
N LYS A 170 16.50 -4.80 12.37
CA LYS A 170 16.96 -4.40 11.03
C LYS A 170 18.33 -3.72 11.05
N LYS A 171 18.62 -2.92 12.07
CA LYS A 171 19.97 -2.33 12.26
C LYS A 171 21.02 -3.40 12.56
N HIS A 172 20.70 -4.36 13.43
CA HIS A 172 21.62 -5.47 13.74
C HIS A 172 21.92 -6.34 12.51
N HIS A 173 20.92 -6.67 11.68
CA HIS A 173 21.13 -7.42 10.45
C HIS A 173 21.95 -6.66 9.39
N HIS A 174 21.80 -5.33 9.31
CA HIS A 174 22.60 -4.51 8.39
C HIS A 174 24.06 -4.40 8.83
N GLN A 175 24.33 -4.28 10.14
CA GLN A 175 25.70 -4.27 10.68
C GLN A 175 26.40 -5.64 10.56
N GLN A 176 25.70 -6.76 10.75
CA GLN A 176 26.28 -8.08 10.51
C GLN A 176 26.59 -8.36 9.03
N GLY A 177 25.78 -7.83 8.11
CA GLY A 177 26.04 -7.93 6.67
C GLY A 177 27.26 -7.14 6.20
N GLN A 178 27.58 -6.01 6.86
CA GLN A 178 28.79 -5.23 6.58
C GLN A 178 30.04 -5.85 7.21
N LYS A 179 29.98 -6.36 8.45
CA LYS A 179 31.12 -7.06 9.09
C LYS A 179 31.53 -8.34 8.34
N LYS A 180 30.60 -9.06 7.70
CA LYS A 180 30.93 -10.27 6.93
C LYS A 180 31.63 -9.98 5.58
N LYS A 181 31.69 -8.71 5.14
CA LYS A 181 32.44 -8.27 3.95
C LYS A 181 33.85 -7.76 4.28
N GLU A 182 34.11 -7.36 5.51
CA GLU A 182 35.44 -6.95 5.96
C GLU A 182 36.31 -8.15 6.41
N ASP A 183 35.69 -9.24 6.85
CA ASP A 183 36.40 -10.44 7.36
C ASP A 183 36.83 -11.45 6.26
N ARG A 184 36.71 -11.08 4.98
CA ARG A 184 37.18 -11.87 3.83
C ARG A 184 38.12 -11.05 2.93
N GLY A 185 39.20 -10.53 3.49
CA GLY A 185 40.21 -9.86 2.67
C GLY A 185 41.45 -9.38 3.40
N ASP A 186 42.22 -10.28 4.01
CA ASP A 186 43.68 -10.13 3.97
C ASP A 186 44.41 -11.47 4.18
N SER A 187 44.87 -12.05 3.07
CA SER A 187 46.04 -12.92 3.00
C SER A 187 46.64 -12.75 1.60
N LYS A 188 47.55 -11.79 1.46
CA LYS A 188 48.43 -11.65 0.28
C LYS A 188 49.40 -12.83 0.21
N PRO A 189 49.97 -13.09 -0.98
CA PRO A 189 51.40 -12.78 -1.06
C PRO A 189 51.80 -12.00 -2.32
N SER A 190 52.71 -11.06 -2.06
CA SER A 190 53.82 -10.59 -2.91
C SER A 190 53.96 -11.19 -4.32
N GLY A 191 53.93 -10.33 -5.34
CA GLY A 191 54.29 -10.68 -6.71
C GLY A 191 54.26 -9.48 -7.68
N HIS A 192 55.42 -8.85 -7.85
CA HIS A 192 55.89 -8.02 -8.96
C HIS A 192 54.90 -7.28 -9.90
N ASN A 193 55.01 -5.95 -9.81
CA ASN A 193 54.83 -4.91 -10.82
C ASN A 193 54.82 -5.37 -12.30
N SER A 194 53.72 -5.13 -13.04
CA SER A 194 53.79 -4.48 -14.35
C SER A 194 52.43 -3.96 -14.82
N ARG A 195 52.36 -2.63 -15.00
CA ARG A 195 51.34 -1.95 -15.79
C ARG A 195 51.35 -2.51 -17.22
N LYS A 196 50.24 -3.06 -17.69
CA LYS A 196 49.91 -3.13 -19.13
C LYS A 196 48.43 -2.87 -19.34
N TRP A 197 48.11 -1.60 -19.61
CA TRP A 197 46.92 -1.26 -20.38
C TRP A 197 46.97 -2.00 -21.71
N LYS A 198 45.99 -2.88 -21.97
CA LYS A 198 45.65 -3.30 -23.32
C LYS A 198 44.13 -3.33 -23.46
N ASN A 199 43.63 -2.26 -24.09
CA ASN A 199 42.42 -2.27 -24.90
C ASN A 199 42.36 -3.56 -25.72
N LYS A 200 41.29 -4.34 -25.60
CA LYS A 200 40.93 -5.31 -26.62
C LYS A 200 39.58 -4.93 -27.22
N LYS A 201 39.71 -4.23 -28.34
CA LYS A 201 38.68 -3.98 -29.36
C LYS A 201 37.95 -5.28 -29.74
N LYS A 202 36.69 -5.09 -30.12
CA LYS A 202 35.85 -5.89 -31.02
C LYS A 202 36.61 -6.96 -31.83
N SER A 203 36.10 -8.18 -31.82
CA SER A 203 36.31 -9.14 -32.89
C SER A 203 34.96 -9.45 -33.53
N HIS A 204 34.76 -8.94 -34.75
CA HIS A 204 33.77 -9.43 -35.68
C HIS A 204 34.12 -10.87 -36.05
N TYR A 205 33.18 -11.81 -35.87
CA TYR A 205 33.22 -13.07 -36.61
C TYR A 205 32.20 -13.01 -37.73
N ARG A 206 32.70 -12.83 -38.95
CA ARG A 206 31.97 -13.03 -40.21
C ARG A 206 32.50 -14.33 -40.82
N GLY A 207 31.56 -15.20 -41.20
CA GLY A 207 31.73 -16.15 -42.30
C GLY A 207 31.77 -17.62 -41.88
N ASN A 208 30.74 -18.37 -42.29
CA ASN A 208 30.95 -19.17 -43.49
C ASN A 208 29.68 -19.23 -44.34
N LYS A 209 29.87 -19.05 -45.65
CA LYS A 209 28.89 -19.24 -46.72
C LYS A 209 28.91 -20.72 -47.08
N ASN A 210 27.74 -21.34 -47.22
CA ASN A 210 27.57 -22.38 -48.23
C ASN A 210 26.43 -21.95 -49.15
N GLN A 211 26.83 -21.54 -50.36
CA GLN A 211 25.99 -21.50 -51.53
C GLN A 211 25.91 -22.92 -52.10
N GLY A 212 24.73 -23.31 -52.54
CA GLY A 212 24.49 -24.50 -53.34
C GLY A 212 23.11 -24.38 -53.95
N GLY A 213 23.01 -23.68 -55.07
CA GLY A 213 21.76 -23.48 -55.80
C GLY A 213 21.52 -24.56 -56.85
N GLY A 214 20.25 -24.99 -56.94
CA GLY A 214 19.54 -25.51 -58.14
C GLY A 214 20.08 -26.74 -58.87
N PRO A 215 19.39 -27.27 -59.90
CA PRO A 215 18.17 -26.76 -60.54
C PRO A 215 17.06 -27.81 -60.82
N LYS A 216 15.96 -27.28 -61.39
CA LYS A 216 14.82 -27.90 -62.11
C LYS A 216 13.67 -28.48 -61.28
#